data_AF-A0A7C2U3K1-F1
#
_entry.id   AF-A0A7C2U3K1-F1
#
_cell.length_a   1.000
_cell.length_b   1.000
_cell.length_c   1.000
_cell.angle_alpha   90.00
_cell.angle_beta   90.00
_cell.angle_gamma   90.00
#
_symmetry.space_group_name_H-M   'P 1'
#
loop_
_entity.id
_entity.type
_entity.pdbx_description
1 polymer ?
#
loop_
_entity_poly.entity_id
_entity_poly.type
_entity_poly.pdbx_seq_one_letter_code
_entity_poly.pdbx_strand_id
1 'polypeptide(L)'
;MVKGNDNLEVTINAPLRQVYQSLINVDERISWEAVDKIEREPVTERIGMRHHCRIKGMTLENTALYSEFKHDAAIYVERTVCKEMNLDMVQVFDMNALADKITQLKMNINWQRTQLPSEMMDVLLQKMKESLENFKRYCETKTPDDLKGEVV
;
A
#
# COMPACT_ATOMS: atom_id res chain seq x y z
N MET A 1 16.05 -0.42 -8.96
CA MET A 1 15.41 -1.40 -8.05
C MET A 1 15.10 -2.66 -8.84
N VAL A 2 15.32 -3.84 -8.25
CA VAL A 2 14.96 -5.13 -8.88
C VAL A 2 13.44 -5.29 -8.77
N LYS A 3 12.77 -5.61 -9.87
CA LYS A 3 11.33 -5.93 -9.86
C LYS A 3 11.14 -7.28 -9.18
N GLY A 4 10.13 -7.37 -8.32
CA GLY A 4 9.75 -8.61 -7.66
C GLY A 4 9.25 -9.67 -8.63
N ASN A 5 9.20 -10.92 -8.14
CA ASN A 5 8.73 -12.06 -8.93
C ASN A 5 7.22 -11.99 -9.21
N ASP A 6 6.48 -11.33 -8.31
CA ASP A 6 5.05 -11.11 -8.43
C ASP A 6 4.77 -9.62 -8.63
N ASN A 7 3.85 -9.33 -9.54
CA ASN A 7 3.45 -7.97 -9.88
C ASN A 7 1.94 -7.92 -10.05
N LEU A 8 1.30 -6.99 -9.35
CA LEU A 8 -0.12 -6.70 -9.47
C LEU A 8 -0.28 -5.28 -10.04
N GLU A 9 -1.27 -5.09 -10.90
CA GLU A 9 -1.50 -3.80 -11.56
C GLU A 9 -2.99 -3.47 -11.60
N VAL A 10 -3.31 -2.20 -11.33
CA VAL A 10 -4.65 -1.64 -11.50
C VAL A 10 -4.57 -0.25 -12.14
N THR A 11 -5.60 0.11 -12.90
CA THR A 11 -5.82 1.49 -13.36
C THR A 11 -6.94 2.10 -12.52
N ILE A 12 -6.71 3.28 -11.97
CA ILE A 12 -7.60 3.98 -11.02
C ILE A 12 -8.07 5.27 -11.67
N ASN A 13 -9.38 5.50 -11.70
CA ASN A 13 -10.00 6.73 -12.20
C ASN A 13 -9.95 7.85 -11.14
N ALA A 14 -8.75 8.16 -10.68
CA ALA A 14 -8.46 9.26 -9.77
C ALA A 14 -7.12 9.93 -10.14
N PRO A 15 -6.94 11.23 -9.84
CA PRO A 15 -5.68 11.93 -10.04
C PRO A 15 -4.53 11.31 -9.22
N LEU A 16 -3.31 11.37 -9.76
CA LEU A 16 -2.11 10.78 -9.15
C LEU A 16 -1.91 11.22 -7.68
N ARG A 17 -2.11 12.51 -7.39
CA ARG A 17 -1.97 13.05 -6.03
C ARG A 17 -2.92 12.40 -5.04
N GLN A 18 -4.17 12.17 -5.44
CA GLN A 18 -5.20 11.56 -4.60
C GLN A 18 -4.89 10.10 -4.33
N VAL A 19 -4.47 9.36 -5.36
CA VAL A 19 -4.06 7.95 -5.21
C VAL A 19 -2.85 7.86 -4.28
N TYR A 20 -1.83 8.69 -4.52
CA TYR A 20 -0.63 8.71 -3.70
C TYR A 20 -0.92 9.02 -2.23
N GLN A 21 -1.66 10.10 -1.95
CA GLN A 21 -2.03 10.51 -0.60
C GLN A 21 -2.84 9.43 0.12
N SER A 22 -3.79 8.79 -0.58
CA SER A 22 -4.60 7.72 0.01
C SER A 22 -3.79 6.46 0.32
N LEU A 23 -2.69 6.21 -0.39
CA LEU A 23 -1.82 5.06 -0.15
C LEU A 23 -0.92 5.27 1.08
N ILE A 24 -0.32 6.46 1.18
CA ILE A 24 0.60 6.78 2.28
C ILE A 24 -0.13 7.13 3.57
N ASN A 25 -1.41 7.54 3.48
CA ASN A 25 -2.24 7.81 4.63
C ASN A 25 -2.58 6.51 5.37
N VAL A 26 -1.83 6.26 6.44
CA VAL A 26 -1.94 5.04 7.24
C VAL A 26 -3.30 4.94 7.92
N ASP A 27 -3.89 6.05 8.36
CA ASP A 27 -5.19 6.03 9.06
C ASP A 27 -6.34 5.63 8.14
N GLU A 28 -6.22 5.93 6.84
CA GLU A 28 -7.21 5.57 5.84
C GLU A 28 -7.18 4.10 5.44
N ARG A 29 -6.10 3.37 5.76
CA ARG A 29 -5.96 1.96 5.37
C ARG A 29 -7.05 1.05 5.92
N ILE A 30 -7.63 1.38 7.07
CA ILE A 30 -8.83 0.69 7.60
C ILE A 30 -9.99 0.66 6.60
N SER A 31 -10.07 1.64 5.70
CA SER A 31 -11.18 1.77 4.75
C SER A 31 -11.09 0.82 3.54
N TRP A 32 -9.90 0.30 3.25
CA TRP A 32 -9.64 -0.48 2.04
C TRP A 32 -8.78 -1.73 2.25
N GLU A 33 -8.02 -1.78 3.34
CA GLU A 33 -7.30 -2.93 3.83
C GLU A 33 -8.18 -3.66 4.86
N ALA A 34 -8.19 -4.99 4.85
CA ALA A 34 -9.01 -5.80 5.77
C ALA A 34 -8.37 -5.87 7.18
N VAL A 35 -8.08 -4.69 7.75
CA VAL A 35 -7.40 -4.51 9.04
C VAL A 35 -8.41 -4.18 10.14
N ASP A 36 -8.25 -4.81 11.30
CA ASP A 36 -9.13 -4.60 12.45
C ASP A 36 -8.71 -3.36 13.25
N LYS A 37 -7.40 -3.06 13.25
CA LYS A 37 -6.81 -1.97 14.01
C LYS A 37 -5.46 -1.58 13.44
N ILE A 38 -5.15 -0.29 13.50
CA ILE A 38 -3.83 0.25 13.18
C ILE A 38 -3.24 0.86 14.44
N GLU A 39 -2.00 0.50 14.77
CA GLU A 39 -1.24 1.04 15.89
C GLU A 39 0.02 1.71 15.34
N ARG A 40 0.11 3.04 15.45
CA ARG A 40 1.26 3.82 14.99
C ARG A 40 1.75 4.78 16.06
N GLU A 41 3.04 5.12 16.01
CA GLU A 41 3.53 6.26 16.78
C GLU A 41 2.88 7.55 16.25
N PRO A 42 2.57 8.54 17.12
CA PRO A 42 1.84 9.76 16.76
C PRO A 42 2.62 10.75 15.87
N VAL A 43 3.72 10.32 15.26
CA VAL A 43 4.52 11.13 14.34
C VAL A 43 3.98 11.04 12.91
N THR A 44 4.17 12.15 12.18
CA THR A 44 3.79 12.30 10.77
C THR A 44 4.43 11.23 9.88
N GLU A 45 3.73 10.87 8.81
CA GLU A 45 4.20 9.97 7.75
C GLU A 45 5.58 10.39 7.26
N ARG A 46 6.59 9.57 7.57
CA ARG A 46 7.99 9.81 7.22
C ARG A 46 8.66 8.49 6.87
N ILE A 47 9.71 8.58 6.06
CA ILE A 47 10.58 7.43 5.82
C ILE A 47 11.12 6.92 7.17
N GLY A 48 11.08 5.61 7.36
CA GLY A 48 11.43 4.92 8.60
C GLY A 48 10.27 4.80 9.59
N MET A 49 9.12 5.43 9.34
CA MET A 49 7.92 5.25 10.16
C MET A 49 7.49 3.79 10.16
N ARG A 50 7.19 3.28 11.36
CA ARG A 50 6.60 1.97 11.56
C ARG A 50 5.16 2.09 12.00
N HIS A 51 4.31 1.23 11.48
CA HIS A 51 2.96 1.04 11.98
C HIS A 51 2.63 -0.45 11.99
N HIS A 52 1.78 -0.84 12.94
CA HIS A 52 1.31 -2.20 13.07
C HIS A 52 -0.15 -2.28 12.60
N CYS A 53 -0.41 -3.09 11.60
CA CYS A 53 -1.77 -3.46 11.20
C CYS A 53 -2.13 -4.79 11.87
N ARG A 54 -3.23 -4.84 12.61
CA ARG A 54 -3.76 -6.09 13.20
C ARG A 54 -4.83 -6.69 12.30
N ILE A 55 -4.70 -7.98 12.01
CA ILE A 55 -5.64 -8.75 11.20
C ILE A 55 -5.87 -10.10 11.86
N LYS A 56 -7.08 -10.36 12.37
CA LYS A 56 -7.48 -11.68 12.90
C LYS A 56 -6.48 -12.31 13.86
N GLY A 57 -5.89 -11.50 14.74
CA GLY A 57 -4.90 -11.92 15.74
C GLY A 57 -3.45 -11.98 15.25
N MET A 58 -3.18 -11.64 13.99
CA MET A 58 -1.83 -11.45 13.46
C MET A 58 -1.44 -9.97 13.47
N THR A 59 -0.14 -9.70 13.61
CA THR A 59 0.43 -8.35 13.56
C THR A 59 1.33 -8.19 12.34
N LEU A 60 0.95 -7.31 11.42
CA LEU A 60 1.80 -6.87 10.31
C LEU A 60 2.58 -5.63 10.76
N GLU A 61 3.90 -5.75 10.92
CA GLU A 61 4.81 -4.61 11.09
C GLU A 61 5.17 -4.05 9.72
N ASN A 62 4.62 -2.88 9.39
CA ASN A 62 4.88 -2.16 8.16
C ASN A 62 5.88 -1.03 8.42
N THR A 63 6.89 -0.93 7.57
CA THR A 63 7.91 0.13 7.63
C THR A 63 8.00 0.85 6.29
N ALA A 64 7.76 2.16 6.28
CA ALA A 64 7.98 2.98 5.10
C ALA A 64 9.48 3.08 4.80
N LEU A 65 9.92 2.56 3.65
CA LEU A 65 11.33 2.54 3.27
C LEU A 65 11.72 3.68 2.32
N TYR A 66 10.78 4.08 1.45
CA TYR A 66 11.01 5.14 0.47
C TYR A 66 9.68 5.76 0.04
N SER A 67 9.72 7.03 -0.31
CA SER A 67 8.55 7.80 -0.72
C SER A 67 9.02 8.98 -1.57
N GLU A 68 8.49 9.09 -2.78
CA GLU A 68 8.78 10.19 -3.70
C GLU A 68 7.54 10.52 -4.52
N PHE A 69 7.24 11.81 -4.65
CA PHE A 69 6.14 12.32 -5.47
C PHE A 69 6.68 13.31 -6.49
N LYS A 70 6.37 13.07 -7.77
CA LYS A 70 6.66 13.95 -8.91
C LYS A 70 5.37 14.31 -9.62
N HIS A 71 5.47 15.17 -10.63
CA HIS A 71 4.29 15.67 -11.35
C HIS A 71 3.50 14.55 -12.05
N ASP A 72 4.20 13.61 -12.69
CA ASP A 72 3.65 12.56 -13.54
C ASP A 72 3.84 11.14 -12.98
N ALA A 73 4.61 11.00 -11.90
CA ALA A 73 4.87 9.72 -11.25
C ALA A 73 5.04 9.85 -9.74
N ALA A 74 4.76 8.77 -9.01
CA ALA A 74 5.07 8.65 -7.60
C ALA A 74 5.54 7.23 -7.28
N ILE A 75 6.40 7.10 -6.27
CA ILE A 75 6.91 5.82 -5.81
C ILE A 75 6.75 5.76 -4.29
N TYR A 76 6.21 4.65 -3.80
CA TYR A 76 6.17 4.33 -2.40
C TYR A 76 6.71 2.92 -2.18
N VAL A 77 7.57 2.74 -1.17
CA VAL A 77 8.16 1.44 -0.84
C VAL A 77 7.91 1.15 0.62
N GLU A 78 7.37 -0.02 0.89
CA GLU A 78 7.05 -0.49 2.23
C GLU A 78 7.61 -1.88 2.44
N ARG A 79 8.11 -2.14 3.64
CA ARG A 79 8.44 -3.49 4.10
C ARG A 79 7.39 -3.95 5.08
N THR A 80 6.91 -5.17 4.89
CA THR A 80 5.96 -5.82 5.80
C THR A 80 6.58 -7.06 6.39
N VAL A 81 6.52 -7.17 7.72
CA VAL A 81 6.96 -8.34 8.47
C VAL A 81 5.78 -8.86 9.30
N CYS A 82 5.51 -10.16 9.22
CA CYS A 82 4.58 -10.85 10.12
C CYS A 82 5.28 -12.07 10.70
N LYS A 83 5.61 -12.02 11.99
CA LYS A 83 6.41 -13.05 12.66
C LYS A 83 5.62 -14.34 12.80
N GLU A 84 4.33 -14.22 13.08
CA GLU A 84 3.37 -15.31 13.24
C GLU A 84 3.27 -16.17 11.98
N MET A 85 3.52 -15.58 10.81
CA MET A 85 3.50 -16.26 9.51
C MET A 85 4.90 -16.52 8.92
N ASN A 86 5.99 -16.13 9.59
CA ASN A 86 7.33 -16.09 8.98
C ASN A 86 7.33 -15.36 7.60
N LEU A 87 6.59 -14.25 7.53
CA LEU A 87 6.47 -13.41 6.35
C LEU A 87 7.41 -12.21 6.45
N ASP A 88 8.20 -11.96 5.41
CA ASP A 88 9.05 -10.78 5.26
C ASP A 88 9.10 -10.38 3.79
N MET A 89 8.45 -9.28 3.45
CA MET A 89 8.31 -8.83 2.07
C MET A 89 8.55 -7.32 1.93
N VAL A 90 8.97 -6.91 0.73
CA VAL A 90 9.03 -5.51 0.34
C VAL A 90 8.10 -5.28 -0.85
N GLN A 91 7.15 -4.38 -0.67
CA GLN A 91 6.22 -3.93 -1.71
C GLN A 91 6.72 -2.62 -2.30
N VAL A 92 6.76 -2.56 -3.62
CA VAL A 92 7.12 -1.36 -4.39
C VAL A 92 5.89 -0.94 -5.18
N PHE A 93 5.34 0.22 -4.81
CA PHE A 93 4.19 0.83 -5.45
C PHE A 93 4.67 1.91 -6.42
N ASP A 94 4.64 1.59 -7.71
CA ASP A 94 4.95 2.53 -8.80
C ASP A 94 3.63 3.10 -9.34
N MET A 95 3.47 4.42 -9.25
CA MET A 95 2.29 5.14 -9.71
C MET A 95 2.66 6.06 -10.88
N ASN A 96 1.90 6.03 -11.96
CA ASN A 96 2.09 6.90 -13.12
C ASN A 96 0.75 7.54 -13.52
N ALA A 97 0.76 8.84 -13.80
CA ALA A 97 -0.39 9.52 -14.39
C ALA A 97 -0.51 9.12 -15.87
N LEU A 98 -1.64 8.52 -16.25
CA LEU A 98 -1.98 8.23 -17.65
C LEU A 98 -2.76 9.38 -18.29
N ALA A 99 -3.52 10.12 -17.48
CA ALA A 99 -4.24 11.35 -17.82
C ALA A 99 -4.55 12.12 -16.52
N ASP A 100 -5.09 13.35 -16.61
CA ASP A 100 -5.38 14.22 -15.46
C ASP A 100 -6.13 13.54 -14.30
N LYS A 101 -6.98 12.56 -14.60
CA LYS A 101 -7.81 11.83 -13.63
C LYS A 101 -7.65 10.32 -13.72
N ILE A 102 -6.56 9.84 -14.31
CA ILE A 102 -6.32 8.40 -14.49
C ILE A 102 -4.90 8.08 -14.06
N THR A 103 -4.76 7.17 -13.10
CA THR A 103 -3.49 6.73 -12.53
C THR A 103 -3.33 5.23 -12.73
N GLN A 104 -2.17 4.80 -13.22
CA GLN A 104 -1.75 3.39 -13.17
C GLN A 104 -0.98 3.16 -11.88
N LEU A 105 -1.37 2.13 -11.13
CA LEU A 105 -0.65 1.68 -9.94
C LEU A 105 -0.16 0.25 -10.16
N LYS A 106 1.15 0.05 -10.02
CA LYS A 106 1.82 -1.26 -10.05
C LYS A 106 2.39 -1.56 -8.69
N MET A 107 2.11 -2.75 -8.16
CA MET A 107 2.65 -3.25 -6.91
C MET A 107 3.56 -4.45 -7.22
N ASN A 108 4.86 -4.25 -7.11
CA ASN A 108 5.85 -5.31 -7.25
C ASN A 108 6.19 -5.85 -5.86
N ILE A 109 6.13 -7.17 -5.68
CA ILE A 109 6.30 -7.83 -4.39
C ILE A 109 7.62 -8.60 -4.39
N ASN A 110 8.52 -8.23 -3.49
CA ASN A 110 9.79 -8.90 -3.27
C ASN A 110 9.73 -9.68 -1.96
N TRP A 111 9.49 -10.99 -2.06
CA TRP A 111 9.57 -11.91 -0.92
C TRP A 111 11.03 -12.03 -0.48
N GLN A 112 11.35 -11.56 0.73
CA GLN A 112 12.71 -11.51 1.25
C GLN A 112 13.09 -12.85 1.87
N ARG A 113 12.81 -12.99 3.18
CA ARG A 113 13.10 -14.17 3.98
C ARG A 113 11.85 -15.02 4.23
N THR A 114 10.78 -14.78 3.47
CA THR A 114 9.53 -15.53 3.58
C THR A 114 9.76 -17.02 3.30
N GLN A 115 9.25 -17.87 4.18
CA GLN A 115 9.38 -19.34 4.08
C GLN A 115 8.01 -20.03 4.06
N LEU A 116 7.00 -19.35 3.50
CA LEU A 116 5.65 -19.90 3.41
C LEU A 116 5.55 -20.96 2.30
N PRO A 117 4.71 -22.00 2.50
CA PRO A 117 4.34 -22.92 1.43
C PRO A 117 3.71 -22.18 0.23
N SER A 118 3.91 -22.68 -0.99
CA SER A 118 3.42 -22.04 -2.22
C SER A 118 1.91 -21.79 -2.20
N GLU A 119 1.11 -22.72 -1.69
CA GLU A 119 -0.35 -22.56 -1.57
C GLU A 119 -0.73 -21.36 -0.69
N MET A 120 0.03 -21.11 0.38
CA MET A 120 -0.19 -19.94 1.24
C MET A 120 0.26 -18.65 0.55
N MET A 121 1.33 -18.70 -0.26
CA MET A 121 1.78 -17.58 -1.07
C MET A 121 0.73 -17.18 -2.11
N ASP A 122 0.11 -18.16 -2.78
CA ASP A 122 -0.97 -17.92 -3.75
C ASP A 122 -2.20 -17.28 -3.08
N VAL A 123 -2.57 -17.75 -1.89
CA VAL A 123 -3.65 -17.15 -1.10
C VAL A 123 -3.32 -15.72 -0.70
N LEU A 124 -2.08 -15.45 -0.26
CA LEU A 124 -1.63 -14.09 0.08
C LEU A 124 -1.66 -13.15 -1.14
N LEU A 125 -1.16 -13.61 -2.29
CA LEU A 125 -1.21 -12.85 -3.54
C LEU A 125 -2.65 -12.52 -3.94
N GLN A 126 -3.57 -13.48 -3.83
CA GLN A 126 -4.98 -13.27 -4.10
C GLN A 126 -5.59 -12.24 -3.14
N LYS A 127 -5.24 -12.27 -1.85
CA LYS A 127 -5.69 -11.28 -0.86
C LYS A 127 -5.13 -9.88 -1.14
N MET A 128 -3.87 -9.79 -1.57
CA MET A 128 -3.27 -8.52 -2.00
C MET A 128 -3.95 -7.97 -3.24
N LYS A 129 -4.33 -8.82 -4.20
CA LYS A 129 -5.10 -8.42 -5.38
C LYS A 129 -6.47 -7.85 -4.99
N GLU A 130 -7.17 -8.53 -4.08
CA GLU A 130 -8.46 -8.05 -3.55
C GLU A 130 -8.31 -6.70 -2.83
N SER A 131 -7.26 -6.54 -2.01
CA SER A 131 -6.96 -5.28 -1.33
C SER A 131 -6.65 -4.14 -2.32
N LEU A 132 -5.91 -4.42 -3.40
CA LEU A 132 -5.60 -3.44 -4.44
C LEU A 132 -6.86 -2.98 -5.21
N GLU A 133 -7.79 -3.89 -5.47
CA GLU A 133 -9.10 -3.57 -6.05
C GLU A 133 -9.98 -2.75 -5.09
N ASN A 134 -9.94 -3.06 -3.78
CA ASN A 134 -10.64 -2.24 -2.79
C ASN A 134 -10.03 -0.84 -2.69
N PHE A 135 -8.70 -0.73 -2.73
CA PHE A 135 -8.00 0.55 -2.75
C PHE A 135 -8.35 1.39 -3.98
N LYS A 136 -8.43 0.76 -5.15
CA LYS A 136 -8.93 1.40 -6.38
C LYS A 136 -10.33 1.97 -6.15
N ARG A 137 -11.27 1.18 -5.65
CA ARG A 137 -12.65 1.65 -5.39
C ARG A 137 -12.67 2.81 -4.39
N TYR A 138 -11.92 2.68 -3.29
CA TYR A 138 -11.80 3.72 -2.28
C TYR A 138 -11.35 5.06 -2.90
N CYS A 139 -10.27 5.01 -3.69
CA CYS A 139 -9.79 6.18 -4.42
C CYS A 139 -10.82 6.75 -5.38
N GLU A 140 -11.56 5.91 -6.12
CA GLU A 140 -12.56 6.35 -7.10
C GLU A 140 -13.84 6.92 -6.44
N THR A 141 -14.12 6.56 -5.19
CA THR A 141 -15.27 7.08 -4.44
C THR A 141 -14.99 8.38 -3.68
N LYS A 142 -13.71 8.73 -3.49
CA LYS A 142 -13.32 9.99 -2.83
C LYS A 142 -13.69 11.19 -3.70
N THR A 143 -14.36 12.16 -3.08
CA THR A 143 -14.68 13.43 -3.70
C THR A 143 -13.57 14.45 -3.47
N PRO A 144 -13.48 15.53 -4.28
CA PRO A 144 -12.50 16.59 -4.08
C PRO A 144 -12.56 17.29 -2.71
N ASP A 145 -13.69 17.18 -2.00
CA ASP A 145 -13.85 17.75 -0.66
C ASP A 145 -13.19 16.90 0.43
N ASP A 146 -13.02 15.59 0.19
CA ASP A 146 -12.33 14.66 1.11
C ASP A 146 -10.81 14.89 1.13
N LEU A 147 -10.28 15.66 0.17
CA LEU A 147 -8.85 15.97 0.03
C LEU A 147 -8.44 17.32 0.66
N LYS A 148 -9.39 18.05 1.25
CA LYS A 148 -9.15 19.37 1.87
C LYS A 148 -8.71 19.29 3.33
N GLY A 149 -8.73 18.10 3.93
CA GLY A 149 -8.14 17.85 5.25
C GLY A 149 -6.66 17.53 5.12
N GLU A 150 -5.83 18.33 5.78
CA GLU A 150 -4.39 18.09 6.03
C GLU A 150 -3.41 18.53 4.93
N VAL A 151 -3.17 19.85 4.93
CA VAL A 151 -1.86 20.43 4.60
C VAL A 151 -1.39 21.20 5.84
N VAL A 152 -0.47 20.61 6.61
CA VAL A 152 0.58 21.34 7.34
C VAL A 152 1.87 20.52 7.25
#